data_AF-A0A7W2QLS7-F1
#
_entry.id   AF-A0A7W2QLS7-F1
#
_cell.length_a   1.000
_cell.length_b   1.000
_cell.length_c   1.000
_cell.angle_alpha   90.00
_cell.angle_beta   90.00
_cell.angle_gamma   90.00
#
_symmetry.space_group_name_H-M   'P 1'
#
loop_
_entity.id
_entity.type
_entity.pdbx_description
1 polymer ?
#
loop_
_entity_poly.entity_id
_entity_poly.type
_entity_poly.pdbx_seq_one_letter_code
_entity_poly.pdbx_strand_id
1 'polypeptide(L)'
;MYFKTDEKIVDGELQILREFLALLEDRLVLIEDRIARSENPEGDGLFDRGEYLIGIGFVAIQQYLYDTCISININRGEAFKLGPVHSTGIPWVKLIHEAANWWKHEAEWFKIGKVNDNTFSTVVRVIETDEYPMSNVLAAFTESHYMSFNEAVSKVVEWRDLLASSDAFRPARTS
;
A
#
# COMPACT_ATOMS: atom_id res chain seq x y z
N MET A 1 14.19 5.92 -4.96
CA MET A 1 14.79 7.13 -5.54
C MET A 1 14.56 7.09 -7.03
N TYR A 2 13.91 8.12 -7.57
CA TYR A 2 13.75 8.28 -9.01
C TYR A 2 14.57 9.46 -9.49
N PHE A 3 15.04 9.38 -10.74
CA PHE A 3 15.72 10.45 -11.43
C PHE A 3 14.77 11.02 -12.48
N LYS A 4 14.59 12.34 -12.47
CA LYS A 4 13.84 13.05 -13.50
C LYS A 4 14.83 13.67 -14.48
N THR A 5 14.74 13.29 -15.75
CA THR A 5 15.32 14.04 -16.88
C THR A 5 14.23 14.85 -17.55
N ASP A 6 14.59 15.75 -18.48
CA ASP A 6 13.63 16.61 -19.20
C ASP A 6 12.57 15.81 -19.98
N GLU A 7 12.82 14.52 -20.25
CA GLU A 7 11.94 13.67 -21.06
C GLU A 7 11.43 12.42 -20.32
N LYS A 8 11.97 12.06 -19.14
CA LYS A 8 11.62 10.78 -18.48
C LYS A 8 11.88 10.75 -16.97
N ILE A 9 11.04 10.00 -16.25
CA ILE A 9 11.31 9.54 -14.89
C ILE A 9 11.91 8.12 -14.96
N VAL A 10 13.10 7.94 -14.41
CA VAL A 10 13.76 6.63 -14.22
C VAL A 10 13.68 6.27 -12.75
N ASP A 11 13.02 5.16 -12.43
CA ASP A 11 12.71 4.77 -11.06
C ASP A 11 13.10 3.32 -10.78
N GLY A 12 14.33 3.12 -10.31
CA GLY A 12 14.86 1.80 -10.00
C GLY A 12 14.18 1.16 -8.78
N GLU A 13 13.83 1.96 -7.77
CA GLU A 13 13.15 1.44 -6.57
C GLU A 13 11.74 0.98 -6.88
N LEU A 14 11.02 1.68 -7.78
CA LEU A 14 9.72 1.18 -8.24
C LEU A 14 9.86 -0.15 -8.99
N GLN A 15 10.92 -0.32 -9.78
CA GLN A 15 11.15 -1.57 -10.49
C GLN A 15 11.40 -2.73 -9.51
N ILE A 16 12.25 -2.51 -8.50
CA ILE A 16 12.49 -3.51 -7.43
C ILE A 16 11.19 -3.83 -6.68
N LEU A 17 10.39 -2.81 -6.35
CA LEU A 17 9.09 -3.01 -5.71
C LEU A 17 8.17 -3.87 -6.60
N ARG A 18 8.08 -3.58 -7.90
CA ARG A 18 7.26 -4.36 -8.84
C ARG A 18 7.69 -5.81 -8.92
N GLU A 19 8.99 -6.07 -8.98
CA GLU A 19 9.53 -7.44 -8.99
C GLU A 19 9.17 -8.18 -7.70
N PHE A 20 9.30 -7.52 -6.54
CA PHE A 20 8.91 -8.10 -5.26
C PHE A 20 7.40 -8.38 -5.18
N LEU A 21 6.56 -7.43 -5.59
CA LEU A 21 5.11 -7.61 -5.59
C LEU A 21 4.67 -8.72 -6.53
N ALA A 22 5.30 -8.87 -7.70
CA ALA A 22 5.01 -9.99 -8.61
C ALA A 22 5.25 -11.35 -7.95
N LEU A 23 6.32 -11.49 -7.14
CA LEU A 23 6.56 -12.72 -6.37
C LEU A 23 5.47 -12.99 -5.33
N LEU A 24 4.90 -11.95 -4.71
CA LEU A 24 3.79 -12.09 -3.79
C LEU A 24 2.50 -12.45 -4.53
N GLU A 25 2.22 -11.82 -5.67
CA GLU A 25 1.06 -12.11 -6.51
C GLU A 25 1.07 -13.56 -7.00
N ASP A 26 2.21 -14.08 -7.45
CA ASP A 26 2.34 -15.50 -7.81
C ASP A 26 1.95 -16.44 -6.65
N ARG A 27 2.26 -16.05 -5.41
CA ARG A 27 1.87 -16.81 -4.21
C ARG A 27 0.40 -16.65 -3.87
N LEU A 28 -0.15 -15.45 -4.04
CA LEU A 28 -1.57 -15.17 -3.82
C LEU A 28 -2.44 -15.96 -4.80
N VAL A 29 -2.06 -16.05 -6.08
CA VAL A 29 -2.77 -16.87 -7.09
C VAL A 29 -2.80 -18.35 -6.67
N LEU A 30 -1.71 -18.88 -6.14
CA LEU A 30 -1.68 -20.26 -5.62
C LEU A 30 -2.58 -20.44 -4.39
N ILE A 31 -2.70 -19.42 -3.55
CA ILE A 31 -3.60 -19.44 -2.40
C ILE A 31 -5.06 -19.37 -2.86
N GLU A 32 -5.39 -18.53 -3.83
CA GLU A 32 -6.73 -18.44 -4.44
C GLU A 32 -7.17 -19.78 -5.03
N ASP A 33 -6.32 -20.44 -5.83
CA ASP A 33 -6.62 -21.77 -6.39
C ASP A 33 -6.86 -22.82 -5.29
N ARG A 34 -6.12 -22.72 -4.17
CA ARG A 34 -6.33 -23.61 -3.02
C ARG A 34 -7.61 -23.30 -2.26
N ILE A 35 -7.96 -22.03 -2.10
CA ILE A 35 -9.22 -21.61 -1.50
C ILE A 35 -10.39 -22.17 -2.31
N ALA A 36 -10.35 -22.04 -3.63
CA ALA A 36 -11.39 -22.53 -4.52
C ALA A 36 -11.59 -24.07 -4.49
N ARG A 37 -10.59 -24.82 -4.02
CA ARG A 37 -10.61 -26.29 -3.94
C ARG A 37 -10.77 -26.83 -2.52
N SER A 38 -10.73 -25.99 -1.50
CA SER A 38 -10.83 -26.42 -0.10
C SER A 38 -12.29 -26.45 0.36
N GLU A 39 -12.66 -27.49 1.11
CA GLU A 39 -13.96 -27.58 1.78
C GLU A 39 -14.03 -26.66 3.01
N ASN A 40 -12.88 -26.29 3.59
CA ASN A 40 -12.78 -25.42 4.75
C ASN A 40 -11.50 -24.54 4.68
N PRO A 41 -11.50 -23.49 3.83
CA PRO A 41 -10.32 -22.64 3.61
C PRO A 41 -9.81 -21.94 4.88
N GLU A 42 -10.72 -21.57 5.78
CA GLU A 42 -10.43 -20.99 7.10
C GLU A 42 -9.65 -21.99 7.95
N GLY A 43 -10.18 -23.21 8.14
CA GLY A 43 -9.50 -24.25 8.91
C GLY A 43 -8.15 -24.70 8.33
N ASP A 44 -7.98 -24.56 7.02
CA ASP A 44 -6.71 -24.84 6.33
C ASP A 44 -5.67 -23.69 6.48
N GLY A 45 -6.08 -22.58 7.10
CA GLY A 45 -5.29 -21.36 7.28
C GLY A 45 -4.95 -20.67 5.96
N LEU A 46 -5.82 -20.76 4.95
CA LEU A 46 -5.57 -20.16 3.64
C LEU A 46 -5.80 -18.65 3.65
N PHE A 47 -6.85 -18.19 4.34
CA PHE A 47 -7.14 -16.76 4.47
C PHE A 47 -6.06 -16.04 5.27
N ASP A 48 -5.64 -16.57 6.43
CA ASP A 48 -4.50 -16.04 7.20
C ASP A 48 -3.23 -15.89 6.35
N ARG A 49 -2.92 -16.88 5.51
CA ARG A 49 -1.74 -16.82 4.63
C ARG A 49 -1.88 -15.72 3.58
N GLY A 50 -3.06 -15.58 2.98
CA GLY A 50 -3.34 -14.50 2.03
C GLY A 50 -3.17 -13.14 2.68
N GLU A 51 -3.83 -12.94 3.83
CA GLU A 51 -3.76 -11.72 4.63
C GLU A 51 -2.32 -11.35 5.00
N TYR A 52 -1.53 -12.33 5.42
CA TYR A 52 -0.13 -12.12 5.78
C TYR A 52 0.70 -11.62 4.59
N LEU A 53 0.55 -12.23 3.42
CA LEU A 53 1.27 -11.81 2.21
C LEU A 53 0.81 -10.42 1.74
N ILE A 54 -0.48 -10.12 1.84
CA ILE A 54 -1.02 -8.81 1.48
C ILE A 54 -0.46 -7.72 2.40
N GLY A 55 -0.43 -7.98 3.71
CA GLY A 55 0.20 -7.08 4.68
C GLY A 55 1.66 -6.77 4.35
N ILE A 56 2.45 -7.79 3.97
CA ILE A 56 3.83 -7.62 3.51
C ILE A 56 3.89 -6.73 2.25
N GLY A 57 2.98 -6.94 1.29
CA GLY A 57 2.88 -6.11 0.08
C GLY A 57 2.66 -4.63 0.42
N PHE A 58 1.73 -4.33 1.32
CA PHE A 58 1.52 -2.94 1.78
C PHE A 58 2.75 -2.36 2.48
N VAL A 59 3.48 -3.14 3.28
CA VAL A 59 4.73 -2.69 3.92
C VAL A 59 5.81 -2.38 2.89
N ALA A 60 5.96 -3.21 1.86
CA ALA A 60 6.92 -2.95 0.78
C ALA A 60 6.57 -1.68 0.00
N ILE A 61 5.30 -1.45 -0.29
CA ILE A 61 4.85 -0.20 -0.92
C ILE A 61 5.09 0.99 0.03
N GLN A 62 4.79 0.84 1.32
CA GLN A 62 5.06 1.86 2.34
C GLN A 62 6.54 2.25 2.35
N GLN A 63 7.47 1.29 2.29
CA GLN A 63 8.90 1.57 2.23
C GLN A 63 9.25 2.45 1.02
N TYR A 64 8.75 2.11 -0.17
CA TYR A 64 8.96 2.91 -1.36
C TYR A 64 8.41 4.35 -1.23
N LEU A 65 7.22 4.52 -0.63
CA LEU A 65 6.63 5.83 -0.38
C LEU A 65 7.52 6.70 0.53
N TYR A 66 8.14 6.08 1.53
CA TYR A 66 9.04 6.74 2.47
C TYR A 66 10.33 7.17 1.77
N ASP A 67 10.97 6.25 1.05
CA ASP A 67 12.21 6.53 0.32
C ASP A 67 12.00 7.60 -0.74
N THR A 68 10.83 7.61 -1.37
CA THR A 68 10.41 8.65 -2.31
C THR A 68 10.34 10.02 -1.61
N CYS A 69 9.62 10.12 -0.48
CA CYS A 69 9.50 11.38 0.26
C CYS A 69 10.87 11.91 0.72
N ILE A 70 11.73 11.03 1.22
CA ILE A 70 13.09 11.38 1.67
C ILE A 70 13.92 11.90 0.50
N SER A 71 13.87 11.22 -0.65
CA SER A 71 14.69 11.58 -1.82
C SER A 71 14.38 12.97 -2.40
N ILE A 72 13.14 13.44 -2.26
CA ILE A 72 12.72 14.77 -2.72
C ILE A 72 12.55 15.78 -1.58
N ASN A 73 12.92 15.40 -0.35
CA ASN A 73 12.85 16.22 0.85
C ASN A 73 11.45 16.86 1.10
N ILE A 74 10.38 16.07 0.96
CA ILE A 74 9.01 16.50 1.27
C ILE A 74 8.53 15.93 2.60
N ASN A 75 7.72 16.69 3.33
CA ASN A 75 7.06 16.20 4.54
C ASN A 75 6.05 15.10 4.18
N ARG A 76 6.16 13.92 4.81
CA ARG A 76 5.25 12.78 4.59
C ARG A 76 3.78 13.13 4.82
N GLY A 77 3.48 13.90 5.86
CA GLY A 77 2.12 14.31 6.20
C GLY A 77 1.49 15.25 5.17
N GLU A 78 2.30 15.97 4.40
CA GLU A 78 1.84 16.76 3.25
C GLU A 78 1.77 15.88 2.00
N ALA A 79 2.81 15.10 1.72
CA ALA A 79 2.90 14.24 0.55
C ALA A 79 1.75 13.22 0.48
N PHE A 80 1.39 12.60 1.60
CA PHE A 80 0.33 11.59 1.64
C PHE A 80 -1.08 12.17 1.53
N LYS A 81 -1.22 13.51 1.48
CA LYS A 81 -2.50 14.18 1.17
C LYS A 81 -2.74 14.37 -0.32
N LEU A 82 -1.73 14.09 -1.15
CA LEU A 82 -1.75 14.33 -2.59
C LEU A 82 -2.10 13.07 -3.38
N GLY A 83 -2.38 13.26 -4.67
CA GLY A 83 -2.65 12.19 -5.61
C GLY A 83 -4.12 11.76 -5.66
N PRO A 84 -4.40 10.60 -6.29
CA PRO A 84 -5.74 10.09 -6.44
C PRO A 84 -6.39 9.74 -5.09
N VAL A 85 -7.71 9.89 -5.03
CA VAL A 85 -8.50 9.80 -3.79
C VAL A 85 -9.59 8.73 -3.94
N HIS A 86 -9.78 7.91 -2.90
CA HIS A 86 -10.88 6.95 -2.82
C HIS A 86 -12.23 7.67 -2.68
N SER A 87 -13.35 7.00 -2.98
CA SER A 87 -14.72 7.55 -2.86
C SER A 87 -15.03 8.10 -1.45
N THR A 88 -14.36 7.58 -0.42
CA THR A 88 -14.48 8.05 0.97
C THR A 88 -13.71 9.35 1.25
N GLY A 89 -13.04 9.94 0.25
CA GLY A 89 -12.23 11.15 0.40
C GLY A 89 -10.84 10.91 1.01
N ILE A 90 -10.42 9.65 1.14
CA ILE A 90 -9.09 9.28 1.66
C ILE A 90 -8.12 9.14 0.47
N PRO A 91 -6.96 9.85 0.45
CA PRO A 91 -5.94 9.65 -0.56
C PRO A 91 -5.42 8.20 -0.54
N TRP A 92 -5.25 7.59 -1.71
CA TRP A 92 -4.87 6.18 -1.81
C TRP A 92 -3.51 5.88 -1.14
N VAL A 93 -2.53 6.77 -1.31
CA VAL A 93 -1.22 6.64 -0.66
C VAL A 93 -1.32 6.71 0.86
N LYS A 94 -2.22 7.53 1.40
CA LYS A 94 -2.51 7.53 2.83
C LYS A 94 -3.13 6.20 3.26
N LEU A 95 -4.09 5.67 2.49
CA LEU A 95 -4.71 4.38 2.82
C LEU A 95 -3.68 3.24 2.87
N ILE A 96 -2.78 3.15 1.86
CA ILE A 96 -1.67 2.18 1.84
C ILE A 96 -0.79 2.34 3.08
N HIS A 97 -0.44 3.58 3.42
CA HIS A 97 0.38 3.87 4.60
C HIS A 97 -0.29 3.36 5.87
N GLU A 98 -1.58 3.63 6.06
CA GLU A 98 -2.32 3.19 7.25
C GLU A 98 -2.57 1.68 7.26
N ALA A 99 -2.82 1.04 6.12
CA ALA A 99 -2.94 -0.42 6.03
C ALA A 99 -1.64 -1.11 6.49
N ALA A 100 -0.48 -0.66 6.00
CA ALA A 100 0.80 -1.17 6.45
C ALA A 100 1.05 -0.91 7.96
N ASN A 101 0.59 0.22 8.51
CA ASN A 101 0.69 0.47 9.95
C ASN A 101 -0.21 -0.45 10.76
N TRP A 102 -1.44 -0.71 10.29
CA TRP A 102 -2.36 -1.65 10.91
C TRP A 102 -1.69 -3.02 11.01
N TRP A 103 -1.26 -3.59 9.89
CA TRP A 103 -0.67 -4.92 9.87
C TRP A 103 0.55 -5.08 10.80
N LYS A 104 1.41 -4.07 10.87
CA LYS A 104 2.60 -4.10 11.75
C LYS A 104 2.27 -4.01 13.24
N HIS A 105 1.24 -3.25 13.62
CA HIS A 105 1.04 -2.78 14.99
C HIS A 105 -0.25 -3.28 15.65
N GLU A 106 -1.14 -3.94 14.91
CA GLU A 106 -2.42 -4.44 15.42
C GLU A 106 -2.23 -5.31 16.68
N ALA A 107 -1.26 -6.22 16.67
CA ALA A 107 -0.95 -7.07 17.82
C ALA A 107 -0.54 -6.27 19.08
N GLU A 108 0.08 -5.10 18.90
CA GLU A 108 0.45 -4.20 20.00
C GLU A 108 -0.80 -3.55 20.59
N TRP A 109 -1.74 -3.14 19.74
CA TRP A 109 -2.97 -2.46 20.15
C TRP A 109 -3.91 -3.36 20.94
N PHE A 110 -4.04 -4.63 20.53
CA PHE A 110 -4.78 -5.63 21.29
C PHE A 110 -4.16 -5.85 22.68
N LYS A 111 -2.83 -5.87 22.78
CA LYS A 111 -2.12 -6.09 24.05
C LYS A 111 -2.32 -4.95 25.05
N ILE A 112 -2.36 -3.71 24.58
CA ILE A 112 -2.42 -2.51 25.44
C ILE A 112 -3.82 -1.89 25.54
N GLY A 113 -4.80 -2.45 24.82
CA GLY A 113 -6.17 -1.93 24.74
C GLY A 113 -6.26 -0.51 24.16
N LYS A 114 -5.25 -0.09 23.38
CA LYS A 114 -5.22 1.23 22.72
C LYS A 114 -4.96 1.03 21.25
N VAL A 115 -5.93 1.45 20.47
CA VAL A 115 -5.85 1.48 19.02
C VAL A 115 -5.20 2.80 18.60
N ASN A 116 -4.41 2.79 17.52
CA ASN A 116 -4.02 4.04 16.88
C ASN A 116 -5.25 4.63 16.18
N ASP A 117 -5.87 5.64 16.79
CA ASP A 117 -7.12 6.26 16.30
C ASP A 117 -7.03 6.69 14.83
N ASN A 118 -5.88 7.18 14.36
CA ASN A 118 -5.73 7.64 12.98
C ASN A 118 -5.65 6.48 11.98
N THR A 119 -4.86 5.45 12.30
CA THR A 119 -4.74 4.26 11.44
C THR A 119 -6.06 3.54 11.38
N PHE A 120 -6.66 3.28 12.54
CA PHE A 120 -7.93 2.58 12.63
C PHE A 120 -9.04 3.33 11.92
N SER A 121 -9.26 4.62 12.25
CA SER A 121 -10.30 5.43 11.61
C SER A 121 -10.10 5.57 10.09
N THR A 122 -8.89 5.46 9.57
CA THR A 122 -8.66 5.50 8.12
C THR A 122 -9.03 4.16 7.47
N VAL A 123 -8.58 3.04 8.04
CA VAL A 123 -8.79 1.70 7.48
C VAL A 123 -10.25 1.27 7.59
N VAL A 124 -10.90 1.45 8.75
CA VAL A 124 -12.31 1.07 8.97
C VAL A 124 -13.31 1.84 8.12
N ARG A 125 -12.91 2.97 7.54
CA ARG A 125 -13.76 3.73 6.60
C ARG A 125 -13.84 3.12 5.22
N VAL A 126 -12.96 2.16 4.90
CA VAL A 126 -12.84 1.57 3.57
C VAL A 126 -13.21 0.09 3.58
N ILE A 127 -12.92 -0.63 4.66
CA ILE A 127 -13.26 -2.05 4.80
C ILE A 127 -14.73 -2.24 5.21
N GLU A 128 -15.31 -3.36 4.82
CA GLU A 128 -16.67 -3.74 5.21
C GLU A 128 -16.70 -4.52 6.54
N THR A 129 -15.64 -5.28 6.82
CA THR A 129 -15.46 -6.11 8.03
C THR A 129 -14.05 -5.93 8.58
N ASP A 130 -13.88 -6.15 9.89
CA ASP A 130 -12.58 -6.18 10.57
C ASP A 130 -11.87 -7.54 10.45
N GLU A 131 -12.54 -8.56 9.90
CA GLU A 131 -11.91 -9.82 9.50
C GLU A 131 -11.07 -9.61 8.23
N TYR A 132 -9.78 -10.00 8.29
CA TYR A 132 -8.84 -9.88 7.17
C TYR A 132 -8.78 -8.45 6.58
N PRO A 133 -8.43 -7.44 7.39
CA PRO A 133 -8.52 -6.03 7.01
C PRO A 133 -7.61 -5.66 5.83
N MET A 134 -6.45 -6.30 5.67
CA MET A 134 -5.56 -6.04 4.54
C MET A 134 -6.17 -6.54 3.24
N SER A 135 -6.78 -7.72 3.25
CA SER A 135 -7.52 -8.26 2.11
C SER A 135 -8.67 -7.35 1.70
N ASN A 136 -9.42 -6.82 2.68
CA ASN A 136 -10.49 -5.85 2.43
C ASN A 136 -9.96 -4.51 1.87
N VAL A 137 -8.86 -3.99 2.41
CA VAL A 137 -8.23 -2.77 1.87
C VAL A 137 -7.77 -3.02 0.44
N LEU A 138 -7.14 -4.16 0.16
CA LEU A 138 -6.69 -4.49 -1.20
C LEU A 138 -7.87 -4.59 -2.16
N ALA A 139 -8.96 -5.23 -1.75
CA ALA A 139 -10.18 -5.33 -2.54
C ALA A 139 -10.75 -3.94 -2.89
N ALA A 140 -10.61 -2.93 -2.02
CA ALA A 140 -11.06 -1.57 -2.33
C ALA A 140 -10.30 -0.92 -3.52
N PHE A 141 -9.07 -1.37 -3.83
CA PHE A 141 -8.32 -0.87 -4.99
C PHE A 141 -8.79 -1.46 -6.32
N THR A 142 -9.45 -2.61 -6.30
CA THR A 142 -9.71 -3.39 -7.49
C THR A 142 -11.21 -3.57 -7.69
N GLU A 143 -11.70 -3.28 -8.88
CA GLU A 143 -13.07 -3.67 -9.28
C GLU A 143 -13.18 -5.18 -9.59
N SER A 144 -12.06 -5.90 -9.54
CA SER A 144 -11.95 -7.33 -9.82
C SER A 144 -11.94 -8.18 -8.55
N HIS A 145 -12.26 -9.46 -8.69
CA HIS A 145 -12.21 -10.43 -7.59
C HIS A 145 -10.81 -11.04 -7.36
N TYR A 146 -9.76 -10.55 -8.04
CA TYR A 146 -8.41 -11.09 -7.91
C TYR A 146 -7.57 -10.27 -6.93
N MET A 147 -6.80 -10.95 -6.07
CA MET A 147 -5.86 -10.34 -5.14
C MET A 147 -4.60 -9.85 -5.89
N SER A 148 -4.64 -8.61 -6.38
CA SER A 148 -3.52 -7.98 -7.11
C SER A 148 -3.18 -6.59 -6.58
N PHE A 149 -1.88 -6.28 -6.55
CA PHE A 149 -1.34 -4.97 -6.20
C PHE A 149 -1.20 -4.01 -7.38
N ASN A 150 -1.52 -4.44 -8.61
CA ASN A 150 -1.32 -3.63 -9.81
C ASN A 150 -2.03 -2.27 -9.73
N GLU A 151 -3.29 -2.24 -9.27
CA GLU A 151 -4.03 -0.99 -9.09
C GLU A 151 -3.41 -0.10 -8.00
N ALA A 152 -3.01 -0.69 -6.87
CA ALA A 152 -2.30 0.04 -5.81
C ALA A 152 -0.99 0.67 -6.32
N VAL A 153 -0.21 -0.08 -7.11
CA VAL A 153 1.01 0.40 -7.76
C VAL A 153 0.69 1.52 -8.77
N SER A 154 -0.40 1.41 -9.52
CA SER A 154 -0.83 2.49 -10.42
C SER A 154 -1.11 3.78 -9.64
N LYS A 155 -1.82 3.71 -8.52
CA LYS A 155 -2.08 4.90 -7.67
C LYS A 155 -0.81 5.50 -7.08
N VAL A 156 0.16 4.66 -6.73
CA VAL A 156 1.48 5.09 -6.25
C VAL A 156 2.29 5.78 -7.35
N VAL A 157 2.22 5.28 -8.59
CA VAL A 157 2.85 5.90 -9.77
C VAL A 157 2.23 7.27 -10.05
N GLU A 158 0.90 7.35 -10.10
CA GLU A 158 0.18 8.62 -10.29
C GLU A 158 0.55 9.66 -9.22
N TRP A 159 0.64 9.23 -7.95
CA TRP A 159 1.09 10.07 -6.85
C TRP A 159 2.54 10.56 -7.03
N ARG A 160 3.48 9.67 -7.36
CA ARG A 160 4.89 10.04 -7.58
C ARG A 160 5.01 11.05 -8.72
N ASP A 161 4.32 10.81 -9.83
CA ASP A 161 4.39 11.67 -11.00
C ASP A 161 3.83 13.07 -10.70
N LEU A 162 2.76 13.13 -9.89
CA LEU A 162 2.24 14.39 -9.37
C LEU A 162 3.29 15.13 -8.51
N LEU A 163 3.96 14.44 -7.58
CA LEU A 163 5.05 15.04 -6.79
C LEU A 163 6.18 15.57 -7.68
N ALA A 164 6.56 14.81 -8.69
CA ALA A 164 7.61 15.19 -9.65
C ALA A 164 7.22 16.37 -10.56
N SER A 165 5.92 16.56 -10.80
CA SER A 165 5.36 17.66 -11.61
C SER A 165 5.14 18.94 -10.83
N SER A 166 4.90 18.84 -9.52
CA SER A 166 4.75 19.99 -8.65
C SER A 166 6.09 20.72 -8.47
N ASP A 167 6.07 22.06 -8.34
CA ASP A 167 7.23 22.90 -8.01
C ASP A 167 7.91 22.53 -6.66
N ALA A 168 7.45 21.47 -5.98
CA ALA A 168 8.11 20.85 -4.83
C ALA A 168 9.53 20.35 -5.14
N PHE A 169 9.91 20.20 -6.41
CA PHE A 169 11.30 19.99 -6.82
C PHE A 169 12.09 21.32 -6.79
N ARG A 170 12.36 21.85 -5.60
CA ARG A 170 13.51 22.74 -5.40
C ARG A 170 14.59 21.93 -4.70
N PRO A 171 15.60 21.39 -5.42
CA PRO A 171 16.82 20.97 -4.75
C PRO A 171 17.29 22.16 -3.91
N ALA A 172 17.56 21.92 -2.62
CA ALA A 172 18.18 22.92 -1.77
C ALA A 172 19.38 23.46 -2.54
N ARG A 173 19.33 24.75 -2.92
CA ARG A 173 20.51 25.42 -3.49
C ARG A 173 21.58 25.27 -2.42
N THR A 174 22.58 24.44 -2.69
CA THR A 174 23.80 24.40 -1.90
C THR A 174 24.39 25.81 -1.97
N SER A 175 24.22 26.56 -0.89
CA SER A 175 24.89 27.83 -0.63
C SER A 175 26.36 27.59 -0.32
#